data_AF-A0A8X6P388-F1
#
_entry.id   AF-A0A8X6P388-F1
#
_cell.length_a   1.000
_cell.length_b   1.000
_cell.length_c   1.000
_cell.angle_alpha   90.00
_cell.angle_beta   90.00
_cell.angle_gamma   90.00
#
_symmetry.space_group_name_H-M   'P 1'
#
loop_
_entity.id
_entity.type
_entity.pdbx_description
1 polymer ?
#
loop_
_entity_poly.entity_id
_entity_poly.type
_entity_poly.pdbx_seq_one_letter_code
_entity_poly.pdbx_strand_id
1 'polypeptide(L)'
;MLKVIIRGLPADNDIKELINEIQLHGFNPDHVSVLHNRHNNTNMPLFLVVPRKSHETQEIYNIPNIGYFRVKIMALKKKIACAML
;
A
#
# COMPACT_ATOMS: atom_id res chain seq x y z
N MET A 1 -5.99 -12.18 5.26
CA MET A 1 -4.74 -11.57 4.74
C MET A 1 -4.90 -10.05 4.81
N LEU A 2 -3.94 -9.36 5.42
CA LEU A 2 -3.96 -7.90 5.51
C LEU A 2 -3.69 -7.30 4.13
N LYS A 3 -4.44 -6.27 3.74
CA LYS A 3 -4.16 -5.46 2.54
C LYS A 3 -4.23 -4.00 2.94
N VAL A 4 -3.16 -3.26 2.65
CA VAL A 4 -3.07 -1.84 2.98
C VAL A 4 -2.87 -1.01 1.72
N ILE A 5 -3.30 0.24 1.78
CA ILE A 5 -3.06 1.27 0.78
C ILE A 5 -2.11 2.29 1.38
N ILE A 6 -1.01 2.55 0.68
CA ILE A 6 -0.08 3.63 0.97
C ILE A 6 -0.43 4.83 0.06
N ARG A 7 -0.50 6.01 0.67
CA ARG A 7 -0.71 7.30 0.00
C ARG A 7 0.40 8.26 0.36
N GLY A 8 0.62 9.29 -0.46
CA GLY A 8 1.64 10.32 -0.23
C GLY A 8 2.94 10.10 -1.02
N LEU A 9 2.98 9.08 -1.87
CA LEU A 9 4.05 8.82 -2.82
C LEU A 9 3.65 9.29 -4.23
N PRO A 10 4.62 9.67 -5.08
CA PRO A 10 4.39 9.91 -6.51
C PRO A 10 3.78 8.69 -7.21
N ALA A 11 2.96 8.89 -8.24
CA ALA A 11 2.29 7.81 -8.97
C ALA A 11 3.25 6.96 -9.84
N ASP A 12 4.45 7.46 -10.07
CA ASP A 12 5.56 6.87 -10.82
C ASP A 12 6.70 6.38 -9.91
N ASN A 13 6.50 6.39 -8.58
CA ASN A 13 7.49 5.87 -7.63
C ASN A 13 7.90 4.44 -7.97
N ASP A 14 9.21 4.14 -7.94
CA ASP A 14 9.72 2.81 -8.24
C ASP A 14 9.21 1.81 -7.19
N ILE A 15 8.63 0.70 -7.66
CA ILE A 15 8.11 -0.37 -6.82
C ILE A 15 9.25 -1.09 -6.08
N LYS A 16 10.42 -1.23 -6.69
CA LYS A 16 11.58 -1.87 -6.05
C LYS A 16 12.11 -1.03 -4.89
N GLU A 17 12.22 0.28 -5.08
CA GLU A 17 12.59 1.20 -4.00
C GLU A 17 11.56 1.16 -2.88
N LEU A 18 10.26 1.18 -3.21
CA LEU A 18 9.19 1.05 -2.23
C LEU A 18 9.30 -0.27 -1.43
N ILE A 19 9.60 -1.40 -2.09
CA ILE A 19 9.81 -2.67 -1.40
C ILE A 19 11.00 -2.58 -0.43
N ASN A 20 12.13 -2.03 -0.89
CA ASN A 20 13.33 -1.90 -0.06
C ASN A 20 13.05 -1.03 1.18
N GLU A 21 12.37 0.10 1.02
CA GLU A 21 11.99 0.98 2.14
C GLU A 21 11.07 0.28 3.14
N ILE A 22 10.08 -0.48 2.65
CA ILE A 22 9.18 -1.27 3.53
C ILE A 22 9.99 -2.33 4.31
N GLN A 23 11.00 -2.95 3.67
CA GLN A 23 11.90 -3.90 4.31
C GLN A 23 12.82 -3.26 5.35
N LEU A 24 13.29 -2.04 5.12
CA LEU A 24 14.05 -1.26 6.11
C LEU A 24 13.22 -0.94 7.36
N HIS A 25 11.90 -0.84 7.21
CA HIS A 25 10.96 -0.75 8.34
C HIS A 25 10.65 -2.11 9.02
N GLY A 26 11.29 -3.20 8.62
CA GLY A 26 11.12 -4.52 9.23
C GLY A 26 9.98 -5.35 8.62
N PHE A 27 9.33 -4.89 7.55
CA PHE A 27 8.21 -5.60 6.92
C PHE A 27 8.63 -6.26 5.60
N ASN A 28 8.27 -7.52 5.42
CA ASN A 28 8.48 -8.22 4.14
C ASN A 28 7.15 -8.31 3.38
N PRO A 29 6.94 -7.54 2.30
CA PRO A 29 5.72 -7.64 1.52
C PRO A 29 5.74 -8.88 0.59
N ASP A 30 4.62 -9.60 0.55
CA ASP A 30 4.40 -10.66 -0.45
C ASP A 30 3.94 -10.09 -1.80
N HIS A 31 3.33 -8.89 -1.80
CA HIS A 31 2.90 -8.19 -3.03
C HIS A 31 2.92 -6.67 -2.85
N VAL A 32 3.39 -5.97 -3.88
CA VAL A 32 3.34 -4.50 -4.00
C VAL A 32 2.94 -4.13 -5.43
N SER A 33 2.00 -3.21 -5.58
CA SER A 33 1.60 -2.69 -6.90
C SER A 33 1.02 -1.29 -6.80
N VAL A 34 1.28 -0.45 -7.81
CA VAL A 34 0.53 0.79 -8.01
C VAL A 34 -0.92 0.49 -8.41
N LEU A 35 -1.87 1.30 -7.96
CA LEU A 35 -3.25 1.21 -8.42
C LEU A 35 -3.43 2.05 -9.69
N HIS A 36 -4.20 1.52 -10.63
CA HIS A 36 -4.55 2.22 -11.87
C HIS A 36 -6.01 2.66 -11.84
N ASN A 37 -6.25 3.85 -12.39
CA ASN A 37 -7.60 4.25 -12.74
C ASN A 37 -8.04 3.43 -13.97
N ARG A 38 -9.07 2.60 -13.78
CA ARG A 38 -9.55 1.67 -14.81
C ARG A 38 -10.15 2.37 -16.04
N HIS A 39 -10.61 3.61 -15.89
CA HIS A 39 -11.26 4.32 -16.99
C HIS A 39 -10.27 4.85 -18.03
N ASN A 40 -9.15 5.40 -17.58
CA ASN A 40 -8.14 6.04 -18.45
C ASN A 40 -6.77 5.33 -18.42
N ASN A 41 -6.67 4.20 -17.72
CA ASN A 41 -5.46 3.38 -17.55
C ASN A 41 -4.24 4.15 -17.01
N THR A 42 -4.45 5.23 -16.25
CA THR A 42 -3.35 6.00 -15.64
C THR A 42 -3.06 5.53 -14.23
N ASN A 43 -1.79 5.60 -13.82
CA ASN A 43 -1.40 5.36 -12.43
C ASN A 43 -2.07 6.36 -11.50
N MET A 44 -2.53 5.87 -10.35
CA MET A 44 -2.94 6.69 -9.23
C MET A 44 -1.79 6.74 -8.20
N PRO A 45 -1.66 7.82 -7.41
CA PRO A 45 -0.68 7.90 -6.31
C PRO A 45 -1.15 7.06 -5.09
N LEU A 46 -1.46 5.80 -5.34
CA LEU A 46 -1.98 4.82 -4.39
C LEU A 46 -1.28 3.48 -4.63
N PHE A 47 -0.62 2.96 -3.60
CA PHE A 47 0.10 1.69 -3.68
C PHE A 47 -0.59 0.65 -2.82
N LEU A 48 -0.96 -0.48 -3.41
CA LEU A 48 -1.45 -1.64 -2.70
C LEU A 48 -0.26 -2.45 -2.19
N VAL A 49 -0.21 -2.66 -0.88
CA VAL A 49 0.78 -3.50 -0.23
C VAL A 49 0.10 -4.62 0.52
N VAL A 50 0.65 -5.82 0.36
CA VAL A 50 0.22 -7.02 1.06
C VAL A 50 1.40 -7.53 1.87
N PRO A 51 1.51 -7.16 3.16
CA PRO A 51 2.59 -7.63 4.00
C PRO A 51 2.49 -9.13 4.25
N ARG A 52 3.64 -9.80 4.32
CA ARG A 52 3.73 -11.18 4.81
C ARG A 52 3.24 -11.23 6.24
N LYS A 53 2.45 -12.26 6.56
CA LYS A 53 1.87 -12.42 7.89
C LYS A 53 2.96 -12.66 8.94
N SER A 54 2.96 -11.85 9.97
CA SER A 54 3.79 -11.90 11.19
C SER A 54 2.95 -11.43 12.39
N HIS A 55 3.50 -11.55 13.60
CA HIS A 55 2.85 -11.04 14.82
C HIS A 55 2.69 -9.51 14.78
N GLU A 56 3.61 -8.82 14.13
CA GLU A 56 3.73 -7.36 14.12
C GLU A 56 3.11 -6.73 12.86
N THR A 57 2.47 -7.49 11.99
CA THR A 57 1.96 -6.99 10.69
C THR A 57 1.01 -5.79 10.81
N GLN A 58 0.37 -5.59 11.97
CA GLN A 58 -0.47 -4.42 12.24
C GLN A 58 0.34 -3.12 12.44
N GLU A 59 1.61 -3.22 12.86
CA GLU A 59 2.47 -2.06 13.10
C GLU A 59 2.86 -1.33 11.82
N ILE A 60 2.61 -1.93 10.65
CA ILE A 60 2.80 -1.27 9.34
C ILE A 60 2.02 0.05 9.25
N TYR A 61 0.91 0.20 9.98
CA TYR A 61 0.15 1.45 10.02
C TYR A 61 0.90 2.61 10.68
N ASN A 62 1.95 2.32 11.45
CA ASN A 62 2.72 3.31 12.19
C ASN A 62 3.90 3.88 11.39
N ILE A 63 4.18 3.38 10.19
CA ILE A 63 5.24 3.92 9.33
C ILE A 63 4.88 5.37 8.94
N PRO A 64 5.67 6.38 9.37
CA PRO A 64 5.34 7.77 9.12
C PRO A 64 5.80 8.25 7.74
N ASN A 65 6.89 7.67 7.24
CA ASN A 65 7.58 8.08 6.01
C ASN A 65 8.06 6.85 5.24
N ILE A 66 8.21 7.01 3.93
CA ILE A 66 8.92 6.08 3.04
C ILE A 66 9.92 6.93 2.25
N GLY A 67 11.21 6.65 2.40
CA GLY A 67 12.26 7.59 2.02
C GLY A 67 12.00 8.99 2.62
N TYR A 68 11.99 10.02 1.77
CA TYR A 68 11.72 11.41 2.16
C TYR A 68 10.22 11.78 2.14
N PHE A 69 9.34 10.87 1.75
CA PHE A 69 7.93 11.15 1.60
C PHE A 69 7.17 10.84 2.88
N ARG A 70 6.41 11.81 3.39
CA ARG A 70 5.43 11.56 4.45
C ARG A 70 4.25 10.78 3.88
N VAL A 71 3.96 9.62 4.46
CA VAL A 71 2.93 8.72 3.95
C VAL A 71 1.77 8.53 4.92
N LYS A 72 0.67 8.02 4.38
CA LYS A 72 -0.45 7.52 5.17
C LYS A 72 -0.78 6.10 4.73
N ILE A 73 -0.72 5.17 5.67
CA ILE A 73 -1.04 3.76 5.44
C ILE A 73 -2.43 3.47 6.01
N MET A 74 -3.30 2.88 5.21
CA MET A 74 -4.70 2.64 5.56
C MET A 74 -5.14 1.25 5.14
N ALA A 75 -6.07 0.63 5.86
CA ALA A 75 -6.68 -0.62 5.43
C ALA A 75 -7.35 -0.43 4.05
N LEU A 76 -7.18 -1.41 3.16
CA LEU A 76 -7.95 -1.46 1.92
C LEU A 76 -9.44 -1.62 2.26
N LYS A 77 -10.23 -0.57 2.05
CA LYS A 77 -11.69 -0.64 2.20
C LYS A 77 -12.25 -1.58 1.12
N LYS A 78 -12.89 -2.66 1.54
CA LYS A 78 -13.73 -3.46 0.63
C LYS A 78 -14.93 -2.61 0.25
N LYS A 79 -15.21 -2.50 -1.05
CA LYS A 79 -16.52 -2.02 -1.49
C LYS A 79 -17.52 -3.09 -1.06
N ILE A 80 -18.38 -2.77 -0.09
CA ILE A 80 -19.56 -3.60 0.16
C ILE A 80 -20.44 -3.40 -1.06
N ALA A 81 -20.57 -4.43 -1.88
CA ALA A 81 -21.65 -4.45 -2.86
C ALA A 81 -22.93 -4.49 -2.03
N CYS A 82 -23.72 -3.42 -2.08
CA CYS A 82 -25.09 -3.49 -1.62
C CYS A 82 -25.76 -4.57 -2.49
N ALA A 83 -26.02 -5.75 -1.93
CA ALA A 83 -26.99 -6.66 -2.51
C ALA A 83 -28.32 -5.90 -2.45
N MET A 84 -28.86 -5.51 -3.62
CA MET A 84 -30.22 -4.98 -3.67
C MET A 84 -31.15 -6.09 -3.16
N LEU A 85 -31.90 -5.78 -2.10
CA LEU A 85 -33.06 -6.53 -1.65
C LEU A 85 -34.18 -6.43 -2.68
#